data_AF-A0A450RZT8-F1
#
_entry.id   AF-A0A450RZT8-F1
#
_cell.length_a   1.000
_cell.length_b   1.000
_cell.length_c   1.000
_cell.angle_alpha   90.00
_cell.angle_beta   90.00
_cell.angle_gamma   90.00
#
_symmetry.space_group_name_H-M   'P 1'
#
loop_
_entity.id
_entity.type
_entity.pdbx_description
1 polymer ?
#
loop_
_entity_poly.entity_id
_entity_poly.type
_entity_poly.pdbx_seq_one_letter_code
_entity_poly.pdbx_strand_id
1 'polypeptide(L)' 'MQGMQVLIGALGLVEAERFLAAVSRDRFNYTEWRRHGLPQMDVDELANAANSLAAQRSRHLPKEPNAVVKALHTK' A
#
# COMPACT_ATOMS: atom_id res chain seq x y z
N MET A 1 8.47 -4.20 30.53
CA MET A 1 7.96 -2.84 30.21
C MET A 1 9.05 -1.85 29.76
N GLN A 2 10.34 -2.05 30.07
CA GLN A 2 11.43 -1.11 29.69
C GLN A 2 11.53 -0.81 28.18
N GLY A 3 11.33 -1.80 27.31
CA GLY A 3 11.40 -1.57 25.85
C GLY A 3 10.36 -0.56 25.34
N MET A 4 9.14 -0.59 25.88
CA MET A 4 8.09 0.38 25.53
C MET A 4 8.44 1.78 26.03
N GLN A 5 9.01 1.90 27.23
CA GLN A 5 9.42 3.19 27.79
C GLN A 5 10.54 3.83 26.98
N VAL A 6 11.51 3.03 26.51
CA VAL A 6 12.56 3.51 25.61
C VAL A 6 11.99 3.96 24.27
N LEU A 7 11.05 3.19 23.70
CA LEU A 7 10.41 3.52 22.42
C LEU A 7 9.59 4.82 22.51
N ILE A 8 8.80 4.98 23.58
CA ILE A 8 8.04 6.22 23.85
C ILE A 8 8.99 7.39 24.13
N GLY A 9 10.09 7.16 24.86
CA GLY A 9 11.09 8.20 25.11
C GLY A 9 11.80 8.69 23.85
N ALA A 10 11.99 7.81 22.85
CA ALA A 10 12.65 8.15 21.60
C ALA A 10 11.71 8.77 20.55
N LEU A 11 10.46 8.31 20.46
CA LEU A 11 9.52 8.68 19.39
C LEU A 11 8.37 9.57 19.85
N GLY A 12 8.07 9.59 21.15
CA GLY A 12 6.82 10.10 21.68
C GLY A 12 5.70 9.05 21.61
N LEU A 13 4.63 9.26 22.39
CA LEU A 13 3.55 8.28 22.57
C LEU A 13 2.84 7.92 21.26
N VAL A 14 2.41 8.94 20.50
CA VAL A 14 1.65 8.77 19.26
C VAL A 14 2.48 8.06 18.18
N GLU A 15 3.75 8.41 18.03
CA GLU A 15 4.62 7.79 17.02
C GLU A 15 5.08 6.39 17.43
N ALA A 16 5.23 6.12 18.73
CA ALA A 16 5.46 4.76 19.22
C ALA A 16 4.27 3.83 18.92
N GLU A 17 3.02 4.30 19.07
CA GLU A 17 1.82 3.55 18.70
C GLU A 17 1.75 3.30 17.18
N ARG A 18 2.03 4.32 16.35
CA ARG A 18 2.09 4.16 14.89
C ARG A 18 3.17 3.18 14.46
N PHE A 19 4.35 3.23 15.07
CA PHE A 19 5.45 2.30 14.82
C PHE A 19 5.05 0.87 15.17
N LEU A 20 4.44 0.65 16.34
CA LEU A 20 3.98 -0.68 16.74
C LEU A 20 2.86 -1.18 15.83
N ALA A 21 1.92 -0.32 15.43
CA ALA A 21 0.87 -0.68 14.49
C ALA A 21 1.42 -1.01 13.09
N ALA A 22 2.51 -0.35 12.66
CA ALA A 22 3.18 -0.62 11.39
C ALA A 22 4.01 -1.92 11.43
N VAL A 23 4.71 -2.18 12.54
CA VAL A 23 5.49 -3.40 12.74
C VAL A 23 4.61 -4.63 13.02
N SER A 24 3.46 -4.42 13.68
CA SER A 24 2.49 -5.47 14.03
C SER A 24 1.45 -5.71 12.93
N ARG A 25 1.35 -4.82 11.94
CA ARG A 25 0.61 -5.10 10.70
C ARG A 25 1.34 -6.27 10.03
N ASP A 26 0.67 -7.42 10.03
CA ASP A 26 1.07 -8.72 9.48
C ASP A 26 2.42 -8.78 8.74
N ARG A 27 3.25 -9.76 9.11
CA ARG A 27 4.39 -10.15 8.27
C ARG A 27 3.86 -10.44 6.88
N PHE A 28 4.06 -9.52 5.94
CA PHE A 28 3.85 -9.78 4.54
C PHE A 28 4.72 -10.96 4.16
N ASN A 29 4.11 -12.14 4.08
CA ASN A 29 4.82 -13.36 3.77
C ASN A 29 5.09 -13.36 2.28
N TYR A 30 6.24 -12.80 1.89
CA TYR A 30 6.67 -12.72 0.49
C TYR A 30 6.67 -14.08 -0.20
N THR A 31 6.96 -15.16 0.55
CA THR A 31 6.93 -16.52 0.01
C THR A 31 5.52 -16.97 -0.33
N GLU A 32 4.55 -16.73 0.55
CA GLU A 32 3.14 -17.06 0.30
C GLU A 32 2.53 -16.15 -0.78
N TRP A 33 2.87 -14.86 -0.76
CA TRP A 33 2.44 -13.92 -1.80
C TRP A 33 3.02 -14.30 -3.17
N ARG A 34 4.28 -14.74 -3.27
CA ARG A 34 4.84 -15.20 -4.54
C ARG A 34 4.12 -16.42 -5.10
N ARG A 35 3.62 -17.30 -4.24
CA ARG A 35 2.91 -18.53 -4.64
C ARG A 35 1.47 -18.28 -5.05
N HIS A 36 0.79 -17.38 -4.36
CA HIS A 36 -0.67 -17.24 -4.45
C HIS A 36 -1.14 -15.84 -4.87
N GLY A 37 -0.24 -14.87 -4.96
CA GLY A 37 -0.56 -13.46 -5.21
C GLY A 37 -0.71 -13.10 -6.69
N LEU A 38 -0.31 -13.98 -7.61
CA LEU A 38 -0.52 -13.79 -9.04
C LEU A 38 -1.73 -14.62 -9.52
N PRO A 39 -2.59 -14.03 -10.39
CA PRO A 39 -3.64 -14.79 -11.06
C PRO A 39 -3.05 -15.86 -11.97
N GLN A 40 -3.82 -16.94 -12.19
CA GLN A 40 -3.47 -18.02 -13.12
C GLN A 40 -3.71 -17.57 -14.56
N MET A 41 -2.85 -16.69 -15.05
CA MET A 41 -2.86 -16.17 -16.42
C MET A 41 -1.44 -16.07 -16.95
N ASP A 42 -1.28 -16.10 -18.27
CA ASP A 42 0.03 -15.95 -18.89
C ASP A 42 0.57 -14.51 -18.71
N VAL A 43 1.88 -14.34 -18.84
CA VAL A 43 2.57 -13.05 -18.71
C VAL A 43 2.01 -12.03 -19.69
N ASP A 44 1.72 -12.44 -20.93
CA ASP A 44 1.18 -11.56 -21.95
C ASP A 44 -0.25 -11.11 -21.61
N GLU A 45 -1.06 -12.00 -21.06
CA GLU A 45 -2.43 -11.70 -20.60
C GLU A 45 -2.42 -10.72 -19.43
N LEU A 46 -1.52 -10.92 -18.46
CA LEU A 46 -1.33 -10.03 -17.32
C LEU A 46 -0.89 -8.64 -17.78
N ALA A 47 0.07 -8.56 -18.71
CA ALA A 47 0.54 -7.30 -19.27
C ALA A 47 -0.58 -6.55 -20.01
N ASN A 48 -1.36 -7.26 -20.82
CA ASN A 48 -2.50 -6.68 -21.54
C ASN A 48 -3.59 -6.18 -20.59
N ALA A 49 -3.90 -6.92 -19.52
CA ALA A 49 -4.86 -6.50 -18.49
C ALA A 49 -4.38 -5.24 -17.75
N ALA A 50 -3.10 -5.20 -17.37
CA ALA A 50 -2.49 -4.04 -16.71
C ALA A 50 -2.53 -2.79 -17.60
N ASN A 51 -2.15 -2.93 -18.87
CA ASN A 51 -2.18 -1.84 -19.86
C ASN A 51 -3.60 -1.33 -20.10
N SER A 52 -4.58 -2.24 -20.20
CA SER A 52 -5.99 -1.89 -20.37
C SER A 52 -6.53 -1.09 -19.18
N LEU A 53 -6.21 -1.52 -17.96
CA LEU A 53 -6.60 -0.81 -16.74
C LEU A 53 -5.92 0.57 -16.64
N ALA A 54 -4.63 0.67 -16.99
CA ALA A 54 -3.90 1.92 -17.04
C ALA A 54 -4.51 2.91 -18.05
N ALA A 55 -4.91 2.44 -19.23
CA ALA A 55 -5.57 3.25 -20.25
C ALA A 55 -6.99 3.69 -19.85
N GLN A 56 -7.74 2.85 -19.14
CA GLN A 56 -9.04 3.23 -18.58
C GLN A 56 -8.90 4.29 -17.48
N ARG A 57 -7.95 4.10 -16.56
CA ARG A 57 -7.66 5.08 -15.50
C ARG A 57 -7.19 6.41 -16.08
N SER A 58 -6.29 6.39 -17.07
CA SER A 58 -5.79 7.60 -17.72
C SER A 58 -6.88 8.36 -18.48
N ARG A 59 -7.94 7.67 -18.93
CA ARG A 59 -9.13 8.30 -19.53
C ARG A 59 -10.06 8.94 -18.50
N HIS A 60 -9.96 8.59 -17.22
CA HIS A 60 -10.87 9.05 -16.17
C HIS A 60 -10.17 9.90 -15.10
N LEU A 61 -8.83 9.96 -15.11
CA LEU A 61 -8.08 10.88 -14.25
C LEU A 61 -8.13 12.31 -14.83
N PRO A 62 -8.43 13.32 -14.00
CA PRO A 62 -8.28 14.71 -14.42
C PRO A 62 -6.81 14.96 -14.79
N LYS A 63 -6.55 15.60 -15.93
CA LYS A 63 -5.20 15.89 -16.42
C LYS A 63 -4.44 16.93 -15.59
N GLU A 64 -4.96 17.30 -14.42
CA GLU A 64 -4.36 18.33 -13.57
C GLU A 64 -3.54 17.71 -12.42
N PRO A 65 -2.31 18.21 -12.19
CA PRO A 65 -1.33 17.59 -11.29
C PRO A 65 -1.75 17.50 -9.82
N ASN A 66 -2.81 18.21 -9.40
CA ASN A 66 -3.29 18.25 -8.01
C ASN A 66 -4.65 17.59 -7.76
N ALA A 67 -5.27 16.97 -8.77
CA ALA A 67 -6.63 16.43 -8.63
C ALA A 67 -6.67 15.05 -7.93
N VAL A 68 -5.62 14.25 -8.06
CA VAL A 68 -5.55 12.88 -7.53
C VAL A 68 -5.57 12.87 -5.99
N VAL A 69 -4.89 13.83 -5.35
CA VAL A 69 -4.86 13.97 -3.88
C VAL A 69 -6.24 14.39 -3.35
N LYS A 70 -6.98 15.21 -4.10
CA LYS A 70 -8.29 15.73 -3.69
C LYS A 70 -9.39 14.66 -3.78
N ALA A 71 -9.33 13.77 -4.78
CA ALA A 71 -10.32 12.70 -4.99
C ALA A 71 -10.26 11.59 -3.93
N LEU A 72 -9.11 11.37 -3.28
CA LEU A 72 -8.92 10.31 -2.29
C LEU A 72 -9.32 10.71 -0.86
N HIS A 73 -9.57 11.99 -0.61
CA HIS A 73 -9.95 12.51 0.72
C HIS A 73 -11.46 12.78 0.87
N THR A 74 -12.29 12.39 -0.10
CA THR A 74 -13.75 12.56 -0.05
C THR A 74 -14.46 11.21 0.03
N LYS A 75 -14.26 10.49 1.14
CA LYS A 75 -15.19 9.49 1.68
C LYS A 75 -15.06 9.47 3.19
#